data_AF-A0A0B8NI83-F1
#
_entry.id   AF-A0A0B8NI83-F1
#
_cell.length_a   1.000
_cell.length_b   1.000
_cell.length_c   1.000
_cell.angle_alpha   90.00
_cell.angle_beta   90.00
_cell.angle_gamma   90.00
#
_symmetry.space_group_name_H-M   'P 1'
#
loop_
_entity.id
_entity.type
_entity.pdbx_description
1 polymer ?
#
loop_
_entity_poly.entity_id
_entity_poly.type
_entity_poly.pdbx_seq_one_letter_code
_entity_poly.pdbx_strand_id
1 'polypeptide(L)'
;MSILQTVLIYVGIPVAIYLVIAGLSFLGKPLPGKRPEHYELGEKWTQPPVLWSATDEVTGSGHHDTADSHGDHAAIESAHAELIGGRASGNF
;
A
#
# COMPACT_ATOMS: atom_id res chain seq x y z
N MET A 1 -50.98 -10.01 16.70
CA MET A 1 -49.59 -10.31 16.31
C MET A 1 -49.22 -11.65 16.91
N SER A 2 -48.79 -12.63 16.12
CA SER A 2 -48.29 -13.91 16.64
C SER A 2 -46.78 -13.86 16.86
N ILE A 3 -46.25 -14.71 17.73
CA ILE A 3 -44.80 -14.83 17.99
C ILE A 3 -44.05 -15.14 16.69
N LEU A 4 -44.59 -16.04 15.87
CA LEU A 4 -44.01 -16.38 14.56
C LEU A 4 -43.93 -15.13 13.66
N GLN A 5 -44.99 -14.33 13.60
CA GLN A 5 -45.03 -13.09 12.82
C GLN A 5 -43.98 -12.08 13.32
N THR A 6 -43.84 -11.92 14.64
CA THR A 6 -42.81 -11.06 15.24
C THR A 6 -41.41 -11.50 14.84
N VAL A 7 -41.09 -12.80 14.93
CA VAL A 7 -39.77 -13.33 14.54
C VAL A 7 -39.49 -13.15 13.06
N LEU A 8 -40.46 -13.43 12.19
CA LEU A 8 -40.31 -13.26 10.74
C LEU A 8 -40.00 -11.81 10.35
N ILE A 9 -40.64 -10.85 11.02
CA ILE A 9 -40.43 -9.43 10.76
C ILE A 9 -39.06 -8.97 11.31
N TYR A 10 -38.77 -9.25 12.58
CA TYR A 10 -37.60 -8.66 13.24
C TYR A 10 -36.29 -9.41 13.01
N VAL A 11 -36.35 -10.68 12.59
CA VAL A 11 -35.16 -11.48 12.28
C VAL A 11 -35.11 -11.86 10.81
N GLY A 12 -36.24 -12.31 10.25
CA GLY A 12 -36.31 -12.74 8.86
C GLY A 12 -35.98 -11.62 7.87
N ILE A 13 -36.57 -10.43 8.04
CA ILE A 13 -36.32 -9.30 7.13
C ILE A 13 -34.86 -8.84 7.19
N PRO A 14 -34.25 -8.57 8.37
CA PRO A 14 -32.84 -8.21 8.43
C PRO A 14 -31.90 -9.27 7.83
N VAL A 15 -32.16 -10.56 8.09
CA VAL A 15 -31.36 -11.64 7.51
C VAL A 15 -31.51 -11.68 5.99
N ALA A 16 -32.73 -11.54 5.47
CA ALA A 16 -32.96 -11.52 4.03
C ALA A 16 -32.23 -10.34 3.36
N ILE A 17 -32.30 -9.14 3.93
CA ILE A 17 -31.57 -7.97 3.45
C ILE A 17 -30.06 -8.25 3.46
N TYR A 18 -29.54 -8.79 4.56
CA TYR A 18 -28.11 -9.11 4.68
C TYR A 18 -27.66 -10.10 3.62
N LEU A 19 -28.42 -11.18 3.40
CA LEU A 19 -28.11 -12.19 2.38
C LEU A 19 -28.13 -11.61 0.96
N VAL A 20 -29.08 -10.72 0.67
CA VAL A 20 -29.14 -10.03 -0.63
C VAL A 20 -27.90 -9.17 -0.83
N ILE A 21 -27.53 -8.35 0.16
CA ILE A 21 -26.33 -7.50 0.08
C ILE A 21 -25.07 -8.37 -0.06
N ALA A 22 -24.90 -9.38 0.79
CA ALA A 22 -23.76 -10.29 0.74
C ALA A 22 -23.65 -11.02 -0.60
N GLY A 23 -24.78 -11.49 -1.15
CA GLY A 23 -24.84 -12.11 -2.47
C GLY A 23 -24.41 -11.14 -3.58
N LEU A 24 -24.96 -9.92 -3.59
CA LEU A 24 -24.57 -8.89 -4.56
C LEU A 24 -23.11 -8.49 -4.43
N SER A 25 -22.56 -8.42 -3.21
CA SER A 25 -21.15 -8.13 -2.95
C SER A 25 -20.24 -9.28 -3.41
N PHE A 26 -20.66 -10.53 -3.26
CA PHE A 26 -19.90 -11.69 -3.73
C PHE A 26 -19.87 -11.81 -5.26
N LEU A 27 -20.98 -11.48 -5.93
CA LEU A 27 -21.06 -11.45 -7.39
C LEU A 27 -20.35 -10.22 -7.98
N GLY A 28 -20.15 -9.18 -7.18
CA GLY A 28 -19.41 -7.98 -7.56
C GLY A 28 -17.89 -8.19 -7.64
N LYS A 29 -17.17 -7.18 -8.14
CA LYS A 29 -15.71 -7.19 -8.08
C LYS A 29 -15.27 -7.14 -6.60
N PRO A 30 -14.38 -8.05 -6.15
CA PRO A 30 -14.01 -8.16 -4.73
C PRO A 30 -13.27 -6.94 -4.18
N LEU A 31 -12.68 -6.12 -5.05
CA LEU A 31 -11.98 -4.89 -4.69
C LEU A 31 -12.35 -3.77 -5.67
N PRO A 32 -12.57 -2.53 -5.19
CA PRO A 32 -12.65 -1.38 -6.08
C PRO A 32 -11.31 -1.20 -6.80
N GLY A 33 -11.29 -1.39 -8.13
CA GLY A 33 -10.10 -1.27 -8.97
C GLY A 33 -9.89 -2.46 -9.92
N LYS A 34 -9.04 -2.28 -10.93
CA LYS A 34 -8.51 -3.43 -11.69
C LYS A 34 -7.35 -4.00 -10.86
N ARG A 35 -7.44 -5.28 -10.47
CA ARG A 35 -6.27 -5.96 -9.90
C ARG A 35 -5.15 -5.93 -10.96
N PRO A 36 -3.97 -5.37 -10.64
CA PRO A 36 -2.87 -5.39 -11.61
C PRO A 36 -2.50 -6.84 -11.92
N GLU A 37 -2.18 -7.09 -13.18
CA GLU A 37 -1.72 -8.40 -13.63
C GLU A 37 -0.35 -8.68 -13.00
N HIS A 38 -0.10 -9.96 -12.72
CA HIS A 38 1.18 -10.38 -12.16
C HIS A 38 2.28 -10.19 -13.20
N TYR A 39 3.41 -9.63 -12.81
CA TYR A 39 4.55 -9.47 -13.71
C TYR A 39 5.29 -10.80 -13.85
N GLU A 40 5.42 -11.29 -15.08
CA GLU A 40 6.18 -12.51 -15.36
C GLU A 40 7.65 -12.20 -15.64
N LEU A 41 8.55 -13.04 -15.11
CA LEU A 41 9.98 -12.94 -15.38
C LEU A 41 10.25 -13.24 -16.86
N GLY A 42 10.84 -12.29 -17.57
CA GLY A 42 11.11 -12.36 -19.02
C GLY A 42 10.25 -11.41 -19.85
N GLU A 43 9.14 -10.92 -19.29
CA GLU A 43 8.39 -9.83 -19.90
C GLU A 43 9.15 -8.49 -19.81
N LYS A 44 8.82 -7.56 -20.70
CA LYS A 44 9.39 -6.20 -20.61
C LYS A 44 8.66 -5.42 -19.51
N TRP A 45 9.43 -4.81 -18.61
CA TRP A 45 8.89 -3.87 -17.62
C TRP A 45 8.30 -2.63 -18.32
N THR A 46 6.99 -2.45 -18.19
CA THR A 46 6.23 -1.32 -18.78
C THR A 46 5.67 -0.36 -17.73
N GLN A 47 5.84 -0.67 -16.44
CA GLN A 47 5.37 0.16 -15.35
C GLN A 47 6.36 1.30 -15.07
N PRO A 48 5.94 2.37 -14.37
CA PRO A 48 6.85 3.42 -13.90
C PRO A 48 7.98 2.85 -13.01
N PRO A 49 9.10 3.58 -12.84
CA PRO A 49 10.13 3.21 -11.86
C PRO A 49 9.55 3.12 -10.46
N VAL A 50 9.94 2.07 -9.72
CA VAL A 50 9.46 1.81 -8.35
C VAL A 50 10.65 1.72 -7.41
N LEU A 51 10.58 2.45 -6.30
CA LEU A 51 11.49 2.34 -5.16
C LEU A 51 10.65 1.99 -3.93
N TRP A 52 11.03 0.91 -3.24
CA TRP A 52 10.45 0.55 -1.95
C TRP A 52 11.51 0.79 -0.88
N SER A 53 11.37 1.92 -0.18
CA SER A 53 12.13 2.24 1.02
C SER A 53 11.66 1.35 2.17
N ALA A 54 12.56 0.98 3.08
CA ALA A 54 12.13 0.44 4.36
C ALA A 54 11.31 1.49 5.14
N THR A 55 10.55 1.04 6.13
CA THR A 55 9.69 1.94 6.92
C THR A 55 10.38 2.54 8.14
N ASP A 56 11.51 1.97 8.54
CA ASP A 56 12.32 2.38 9.69
C ASP A 56 13.48 3.31 9.30
N GLU A 57 13.75 3.47 8.01
CA GLU A 57 14.70 4.44 7.48
C GLU A 57 14.09 5.85 7.39
N VAL A 58 14.81 6.83 7.91
CA VAL A 58 14.51 8.25 7.66
C VAL A 58 15.06 8.60 6.27
N THR A 59 14.39 8.14 5.21
CA THR A 59 14.62 8.70 3.87
C THR A 59 13.90 10.04 3.84
N GLY A 60 14.65 11.15 3.87
CA GLY A 60 14.12 12.50 3.96
C GLY A 60 12.89 12.73 3.07
N SER A 61 11.88 13.41 3.61
CA SER A 61 10.64 13.73 2.91
C SER A 61 10.93 14.57 1.67
N GLY A 62 10.12 14.37 0.62
CA GLY A 62 10.37 14.85 -0.72
C GLY A 62 10.68 16.35 -0.87
N HIS A 63 11.41 16.63 -1.95
CA HIS A 63 11.44 17.86 -2.76
C HIS A 63 10.98 19.15 -2.05
N HIS A 64 11.96 19.99 -1.70
CA HIS A 64 11.86 21.38 -1.23
C HIS A 64 11.79 21.54 0.30
N ASP A 65 12.92 21.66 0.97
CA ASP A 65 13.03 22.48 2.18
C ASP A 65 14.48 22.98 2.35
N THR A 66 14.68 24.21 1.91
CA THR A 66 15.73 25.11 2.40
C THR A 66 15.47 25.42 3.87
N ALA A 67 16.36 25.05 4.78
CA ALA A 67 16.82 25.89 5.91
C ALA A 67 17.64 25.07 6.91
N ASP A 68 18.76 25.65 7.29
CA ASP A 68 19.71 25.23 8.30
C ASP A 68 19.12 24.89 9.69
N SER A 69 19.97 24.20 10.47
CA SER A 69 20.11 24.24 11.94
C SER A 69 19.36 23.13 12.71
N HIS A 70 19.92 22.33 13.64
CA HIS A 70 21.26 22.15 14.21
C HIS A 70 21.34 20.73 14.81
N GLY A 71 22.52 20.10 14.82
CA GLY A 71 22.77 18.84 15.51
C GLY A 71 24.23 18.42 15.39
N ASP A 72 25.10 19.18 16.04
CA ASP A 72 26.55 19.03 16.07
C ASP A 72 26.98 17.73 16.77
N HIS A 73 27.24 16.68 15.99
CA HIS A 73 27.93 15.47 16.45
C HIS A 73 28.97 15.05 15.40
N ALA A 74 30.22 15.42 15.70
CA ALA A 74 31.48 14.90 15.17
C ALA A 74 31.74 15.05 13.65
N ALA A 75 32.39 16.16 13.31
CA ALA A 75 33.10 16.35 12.05
C ALA A 75 34.09 15.19 11.77
N ILE A 76 33.77 14.40 10.76
CA ILE A 76 34.78 13.94 9.80
C ILE A 76 34.74 14.99 8.71
N GLU A 77 35.81 15.76 8.53
CA GLU A 77 35.96 16.68 7.41
C GLU A 77 36.03 15.89 6.10
N SER A 78 34.89 15.43 5.61
CA SER A 78 34.69 15.13 4.21
C SER A 78 34.16 16.41 3.58
N ALA A 79 35.00 17.06 2.77
CA ALA A 79 34.55 17.94 1.73
C ALA A 79 33.27 17.39 1.08
N HIS A 80 32.37 18.28 0.65
CA HIS A 80 31.23 18.23 -0.28
C HIS A 80 31.16 17.08 -1.33
N ALA A 81 31.56 15.88 -0.98
CA ALA A 81 31.61 14.72 -1.81
C ALA A 81 30.41 13.89 -1.39
N GLU A 82 29.49 13.71 -2.33
CA GLU A 82 28.58 12.59 -2.30
C GLU A 82 29.46 11.32 -2.32
N LEU A 83 29.80 10.83 -1.14
CA LEU A 83 30.69 9.69 -0.99
C LEU A 83 29.93 8.46 -1.50
N ILE A 84 30.31 8.00 -2.69
CA ILE A 84 29.78 6.77 -3.27
C ILE A 84 30.23 5.61 -2.37
N GLY A 85 29.26 4.92 -1.77
CA GLY A 85 29.50 3.74 -0.95
C GLY A 85 29.94 2.51 -1.77
N GLY A 86 29.73 1.32 -1.21
CA GLY A 86 30.01 0.06 -1.90
C GLY A 86 29.02 -0.25 -3.03
N ARG A 87 29.40 -1.16 -3.94
CA ARG A 87 28.54 -1.65 -5.04
C ARG A 87 28.64 -3.16 -5.20
N ALA A 88 27.54 -3.79 -5.62
CA ALA A 88 27.49 -5.19 -6.03
C ALA A 88 26.66 -5.31 -7.33
N SER A 89 27.02 -6.24 -8.22
CA SER A 89 26.30 -6.49 -9.47
C SER A 89 26.31 -7.98 -9.83
N GLY A 90 25.24 -8.46 -10.47
CA GLY A 90 25.14 -9.81 -11.00
C GLY A 90 24.20 -9.86 -12.21
N ASN A 91 24.33 -10.92 -13.00
CA ASN A 91 23.44 -11.21 -14.14
C ASN A 91 22.63 -12.47 -13.81
N PHE A 92 21.35 -12.45 -14.15
CA PHE A 92 20.39 -13.54 -13.95
C PHE A 92 19.83 -14.03 -15.28
#